data_AF-A0A0C3AXU4-F1
#
_entry.id   AF-A0A0C3AXU4-F1
#
_cell.length_a   1.000
_cell.length_b   1.000
_cell.length_c   1.000
_cell.angle_alpha   90.00
_cell.angle_beta   90.00
_cell.angle_gamma   90.00
#
_symmetry.space_group_name_H-M   'P 1'
#
loop_
_entity.id
_entity.type
_entity.pdbx_description
1 polymer ?
#
loop_
_entity_poly.entity_id
_entity_poly.type
_entity_poly.pdbx_seq_one_letter_code
_entity_poly.pdbx_strand_id
1 'polypeptide(L)'
;MQAPRLYSIALPKETYPFSLHPALCLASSTATLDFATSPLYLTNLSPLDVSRPATNPPTATLRIVHPALPTAIFVSSSVPSWYVTVSDVFTALHAVLSTPLRTTDVPAHRRADVLSYHQARGAAAAGPLRVVDLLEGASVFCGLEMDVARSNRMMGVIDAMQSLTWILVTEEPAASAFAQQQRRQLHHKHFAALTQQQPMLLQPQLPAW
;
A
#
# COMPACT_ATOMS: atom_id res chain seq x y z
N MET A 1 45.94 -23.28 4.77
CA MET A 1 45.05 -22.68 5.79
C MET A 1 43.74 -22.32 5.12
N GLN A 2 42.65 -22.99 5.50
CA GLN A 2 41.35 -22.90 4.83
C GLN A 2 40.50 -21.82 5.53
N ALA A 3 40.06 -20.80 4.79
CA ALA A 3 39.25 -19.73 5.37
C ALA A 3 37.86 -20.24 5.78
N PRO A 4 37.35 -19.89 6.97
CA PRO A 4 36.07 -20.37 7.46
C PRO A 4 34.94 -19.78 6.61
N ARG A 5 34.10 -20.66 6.03
CA ARG A 5 32.89 -20.24 5.32
C ARG A 5 31.86 -19.78 6.36
N LEU A 6 31.53 -18.50 6.33
CA LEU A 6 30.41 -17.95 7.08
C LEU A 6 29.12 -18.56 6.52
N TYR A 7 28.45 -19.38 7.31
CA TYR A 7 27.11 -19.87 7.00
C TYR A 7 26.17 -18.67 6.91
N SER A 8 25.37 -18.57 5.85
CA SER A 8 24.29 -17.59 5.80
C SER A 8 23.26 -17.97 6.86
N ILE A 9 23.25 -17.25 7.97
CA ILE A 9 22.16 -17.34 8.94
C ILE A 9 20.93 -16.82 8.22
N ALA A 10 19.99 -17.71 7.90
CA ALA A 10 18.68 -17.30 7.43
C ALA A 10 18.08 -16.44 8.55
N LEU A 11 17.90 -15.14 8.29
CA LEU A 11 17.15 -14.26 9.16
C LEU A 11 15.80 -14.95 9.43
N PRO A 12 15.38 -15.09 10.70
CA PRO A 12 14.08 -15.66 10.99
C PRO A 12 13.05 -14.90 10.16
N LYS A 13 12.22 -15.64 9.42
CA LYS A 13 10.99 -15.11 8.84
C LYS A 13 10.23 -14.53 10.02
N GLU A 14 10.30 -13.22 10.22
CA GLU A 14 9.55 -12.54 11.28
C GLU A 14 8.08 -12.82 11.01
N THR A 15 7.54 -13.86 11.65
CA THR A 15 6.10 -14.02 11.80
C THR A 15 5.67 -12.88 12.70
N TYR A 16 5.28 -11.79 12.07
CA TYR A 16 4.74 -10.64 12.77
C TYR A 16 3.55 -11.09 13.64
N PRO A 17 3.40 -10.55 14.85
CA PRO A 17 2.38 -11.03 15.78
C PRO A 17 0.96 -10.67 15.32
N PHE A 18 0.79 -9.83 14.29
CA PHE A 18 -0.51 -9.36 13.81
C PHE A 18 -0.87 -9.98 12.46
N SER A 19 -2.09 -10.48 12.37
CA SER A 19 -2.73 -10.94 11.13
C SER A 19 -3.96 -10.07 10.84
N LEU A 20 -4.21 -9.76 9.57
CA LEU A 20 -5.42 -9.05 9.15
C LEU A 20 -6.62 -10.00 9.08
N HIS A 21 -7.81 -9.43 9.28
CA HIS A 21 -9.06 -10.10 8.97
C HIS A 21 -9.12 -10.48 7.48
N PRO A 22 -9.59 -11.68 7.10
CA PRO A 22 -9.61 -12.13 5.71
C PRO A 22 -10.29 -11.16 4.73
N ALA A 23 -11.35 -10.47 5.17
CA ALA A 23 -12.05 -9.46 4.38
C ALA A 23 -11.17 -8.27 3.95
N LEU A 24 -10.11 -7.99 4.71
CA LEU A 24 -9.18 -6.89 4.47
C LEU A 24 -7.88 -7.34 3.79
N CYS A 25 -7.61 -8.64 3.70
CA CYS A 25 -6.37 -9.14 3.11
C CYS A 25 -6.34 -8.97 1.58
N LEU A 26 -5.13 -8.88 1.03
CA LEU A 26 -4.91 -8.98 -0.42
C LEU A 26 -5.53 -10.27 -0.97
N ALA A 27 -6.19 -10.17 -2.13
CA ALA A 27 -6.94 -11.26 -2.78
C ALA A 27 -8.23 -11.68 -2.05
N SER A 28 -8.73 -10.86 -1.12
CA SER A 28 -10.09 -10.97 -0.62
C SER A 28 -11.09 -10.75 -1.76
N SER A 29 -11.81 -11.79 -2.14
CA SER A 29 -12.95 -11.68 -3.06
C SER A 29 -14.25 -11.28 -2.35
N THR A 30 -14.21 -11.08 -1.03
CA THR A 30 -15.40 -10.90 -0.20
C THR A 30 -15.79 -9.44 0.00
N ALA A 31 -14.91 -8.50 -0.33
CA ALA A 31 -15.18 -7.08 -0.21
C ALA A 31 -14.79 -6.35 -1.50
N THR A 32 -15.77 -5.86 -2.24
CA THR A 32 -15.55 -4.93 -3.35
C THR A 32 -15.97 -3.55 -2.91
N LEU A 33 -15.04 -2.60 -2.88
CA LEU A 33 -15.31 -1.20 -2.54
C LEU A 33 -14.70 -0.31 -3.61
N ASP A 34 -15.53 0.46 -4.32
CA ASP A 34 -15.08 1.51 -5.23
C ASP A 34 -15.21 2.89 -4.55
N PHE A 35 -14.07 3.47 -4.20
CA PHE A 35 -13.98 4.79 -3.55
C PHE A 35 -14.45 5.93 -4.45
N ALA A 36 -14.56 5.71 -5.77
CA ALA A 36 -15.12 6.71 -6.67
C ALA A 36 -16.64 6.81 -6.54
N THR A 37 -17.31 5.72 -6.17
CA THR A 37 -18.77 5.69 -5.97
C THR A 37 -19.15 6.18 -4.58
N SER A 38 -20.31 6.83 -4.48
CA SER A 38 -20.89 7.25 -3.22
C SER A 38 -22.39 6.94 -3.27
N PRO A 39 -22.99 6.35 -2.22
CA PRO A 39 -22.45 6.06 -0.88
C PRO A 39 -21.62 4.76 -0.76
N LEU A 40 -21.02 4.54 0.42
CA LEU A 40 -20.26 3.33 0.77
C LEU A 40 -21.17 2.09 0.73
N TYR A 41 -20.97 1.24 -0.28
CA TYR A 41 -21.62 -0.07 -0.37
C TYR A 41 -20.59 -1.18 -0.20
N LEU A 42 -20.62 -1.85 0.96
CA LEU A 42 -19.87 -3.09 1.18
C LEU A 42 -20.72 -4.26 0.70
N THR A 43 -20.82 -4.41 -0.62
CA THR A 43 -21.45 -5.58 -1.21
C THR A 43 -20.60 -6.80 -0.85
N ASN A 44 -21.26 -7.88 -0.39
CA ASN A 44 -20.69 -9.19 -0.06
C ASN A 44 -20.04 -9.36 1.33
N LEU A 45 -20.15 -8.39 2.23
CA LEU A 45 -19.79 -8.59 3.65
C LEU A 45 -21.04 -8.74 4.52
N SER A 46 -21.04 -9.77 5.37
CA SER A 46 -22.11 -9.95 6.35
C SER A 46 -21.99 -8.93 7.49
N PRO A 47 -23.12 -8.55 8.15
CA PRO A 47 -23.10 -7.73 9.35
C PRO A 47 -22.18 -8.29 10.45
N LEU A 48 -22.06 -9.62 10.52
CA LEU A 48 -21.17 -10.27 11.47
C LEU A 48 -19.70 -10.00 11.10
N ASP A 49 -19.33 -10.15 9.83
CA ASP A 49 -17.94 -9.96 9.38
C ASP A 49 -17.47 -8.51 9.51
N VAL A 50 -18.35 -7.54 9.25
CA VAL A 50 -17.98 -6.12 9.42
C VAL A 50 -17.76 -5.73 10.89
N SER A 51 -18.36 -6.46 11.84
CA SER A 51 -18.22 -6.23 13.28
C SER A 51 -17.02 -6.92 13.92
N ARG A 52 -16.36 -7.83 13.20
CA ARG A 52 -15.18 -8.56 13.69
C ARG A 52 -13.95 -7.65 13.80
N PRO A 53 -12.99 -7.97 14.68
CA PRO A 53 -11.71 -7.29 14.74
C PRO A 53 -11.02 -7.25 13.37
N ALA A 54 -10.46 -6.10 13.00
CA ALA A 54 -9.68 -5.94 11.78
C ALA A 54 -8.34 -6.68 11.85
N THR A 55 -7.81 -6.89 13.05
CA THR A 55 -6.54 -7.58 13.31
C THR A 55 -6.70 -8.67 14.36
N ASN A 56 -5.79 -9.63 14.33
CA ASN A 56 -5.58 -10.61 15.39
C ASN A 56 -4.08 -10.66 15.76
N PRO A 57 -3.71 -10.28 17.00
CA PRO A 57 -4.60 -9.86 18.09
C PRO A 57 -5.28 -8.51 17.81
N PRO A 58 -6.46 -8.23 18.39
CA PRO A 58 -7.22 -7.00 18.16
C PRO A 58 -6.46 -5.75 18.63
N THR A 59 -6.48 -4.69 17.82
CA THR A 59 -5.79 -3.43 18.12
C THR A 59 -6.76 -2.25 18.14
N ALA A 60 -6.53 -1.25 18.99
CA ALA A 60 -7.39 -0.07 19.09
C ALA A 60 -7.17 0.96 17.95
N THR A 61 -6.04 0.83 17.24
CA THR A 61 -5.68 1.68 16.12
C THR A 61 -5.06 0.87 14.98
N LEU A 62 -5.17 1.40 13.77
CA LEU A 62 -4.48 0.93 12.58
C LEU A 62 -3.96 2.12 11.78
N ARG A 63 -2.80 1.95 11.15
CA ARG A 63 -2.24 2.93 10.21
C ARG A 63 -2.27 2.35 8.82
N ILE A 64 -2.87 3.04 7.87
CA ILE A 64 -2.91 2.64 6.46
C ILE A 64 -2.16 3.68 5.63
N VAL A 65 -1.27 3.23 4.76
CA VAL A 65 -0.48 4.09 3.87
C VAL A 65 -0.74 3.71 2.43
N HIS A 66 -0.56 4.66 1.53
CA HIS A 66 -0.57 4.40 0.09
C HIS A 66 0.52 5.25 -0.57
N PRO A 67 1.33 4.71 -1.49
CA PRO A 67 2.45 5.43 -2.11
C PRO A 67 2.04 6.74 -2.83
N ALA A 68 0.81 6.79 -3.33
CA ALA A 68 0.27 7.94 -4.02
C ALA A 68 -0.37 8.99 -3.09
N LEU A 69 -0.55 8.67 -1.79
CA LEU A 69 -1.12 9.58 -0.80
C LEU A 69 0.00 10.29 -0.02
N PRO A 70 -0.15 11.60 0.26
CA PRO A 70 0.86 12.36 1.00
C PRO A 70 0.85 12.05 2.50
N THR A 71 -0.25 11.53 3.03
CA THR A 71 -0.45 11.28 4.46
C THR A 71 -0.97 9.86 4.69
N ALA A 72 -0.66 9.33 5.88
CA ALA A 72 -1.23 8.08 6.34
C ALA A 72 -2.68 8.27 6.81
N ILE A 73 -3.50 7.25 6.61
CA ILE A 73 -4.86 7.13 7.12
C ILE A 73 -4.78 6.45 8.48
N PHE A 74 -5.21 7.14 9.53
CA PHE A 74 -5.30 6.56 10.87
C PHE A 74 -6.73 6.10 11.11
N VAL A 75 -6.89 4.82 11.40
CA VAL A 75 -8.16 4.21 11.76
C VAL A 75 -8.17 4.02 13.27
N SER A 76 -9.17 4.58 13.91
CA SER A 76 -9.46 4.40 15.33
C SER A 76 -10.78 3.66 15.47
N SER A 77 -10.92 2.89 16.54
CA SER A 77 -12.20 2.26 16.89
C SER A 77 -13.32 3.31 16.97
N SER A 78 -14.47 3.01 16.38
CA SER A 78 -15.69 3.84 16.52
C SER A 78 -16.27 3.79 17.94
N VAL A 79 -15.96 2.74 18.70
CA VAL A 79 -16.33 2.59 20.11
C VAL A 79 -15.11 2.89 20.99
N PRO A 80 -15.17 3.87 21.90
CA PRO A 80 -14.06 4.16 22.82
C PRO A 80 -13.64 2.93 23.63
N SER A 81 -12.33 2.73 23.78
CA SER A 81 -11.72 1.60 24.51
C SER A 81 -11.97 0.20 23.90
N TRP A 82 -12.35 0.15 22.63
CA TRP A 82 -12.55 -1.08 21.87
C TRP A 82 -11.46 -1.28 20.81
N TYR A 83 -11.53 -2.37 20.06
CA TYR A 83 -10.66 -2.66 18.92
C TYR A 83 -11.22 -2.11 17.60
N VAL A 84 -10.34 -1.85 16.63
CA VAL A 84 -10.73 -1.51 15.26
C VAL A 84 -11.44 -2.70 14.62
N THR A 85 -12.62 -2.47 14.07
CA THR A 85 -13.40 -3.44 13.32
C THR A 85 -13.14 -3.33 11.82
N VAL A 86 -13.54 -4.36 11.07
CA VAL A 86 -13.52 -4.31 9.59
C VAL A 86 -14.35 -3.13 9.07
N SER A 87 -15.50 -2.83 9.69
CA SER A 87 -16.32 -1.67 9.36
C SER A 87 -15.58 -0.35 9.54
N ASP A 88 -14.85 -0.20 10.65
CA ASP A 88 -14.09 1.03 10.94
C ASP A 88 -13.05 1.29 9.86
N VAL A 89 -12.37 0.24 9.40
CA VAL A 89 -11.37 0.33 8.32
C VAL A 89 -12.00 0.83 7.02
N PHE A 90 -13.07 0.20 6.54
CA PHE A 90 -13.71 0.62 5.30
C PHE A 90 -14.32 2.02 5.39
N THR A 91 -14.92 2.35 6.54
CA THR A 91 -15.49 3.67 6.79
C THR A 91 -14.41 4.74 6.77
N ALA A 92 -13.28 4.52 7.45
CA ALA A 92 -12.16 5.45 7.48
C ALA A 92 -11.53 5.63 6.09
N LEU A 93 -11.31 4.54 5.34
CA LEU A 93 -10.82 4.60 3.97
C LEU A 93 -11.74 5.43 3.08
N HIS A 94 -13.04 5.13 3.09
CA HIS A 94 -14.01 5.86 2.27
C HIS A 94 -14.12 7.32 2.69
N ALA A 95 -14.13 7.63 3.98
CA ALA A 95 -14.20 9.01 4.48
C ALA A 95 -13.00 9.84 4.02
N VAL A 96 -11.77 9.32 4.19
CA VAL A 96 -10.57 10.03 3.75
C VAL A 96 -10.52 10.16 2.24
N LEU A 97 -10.74 9.07 1.50
CA LEU A 97 -10.64 9.07 0.04
C LEU A 97 -11.75 9.90 -0.62
N SER A 98 -12.90 10.04 0.03
CA SER A 98 -13.99 10.91 -0.41
C SER A 98 -13.80 12.39 -0.05
N THR A 99 -12.77 12.73 0.74
CA THR A 99 -12.56 14.11 1.21
C THR A 99 -12.28 15.04 0.02
N PRO A 100 -12.95 16.20 -0.08
CA PRO A 100 -12.66 17.20 -1.10
C PRO A 100 -11.22 17.70 -1.00
N LEU A 101 -10.57 17.87 -2.14
CA LEU A 101 -9.20 18.30 -2.26
C LEU A 101 -9.13 19.59 -3.09
N ARG A 102 -8.32 20.56 -2.67
CA ARG A 102 -8.08 21.75 -3.48
C ARG A 102 -6.96 21.45 -4.47
N THR A 103 -7.03 22.02 -5.67
CA THR A 103 -5.98 21.87 -6.69
C THR A 103 -4.60 22.34 -6.19
N THR A 104 -4.56 23.26 -5.24
CA THR A 104 -3.34 23.73 -4.58
C THR A 104 -2.64 22.66 -3.75
N ASP A 105 -3.41 21.71 -3.21
CA ASP A 105 -2.93 20.64 -2.33
C ASP A 105 -2.36 19.47 -3.15
N VAL A 106 -2.62 19.45 -4.46
CA VAL A 106 -2.02 18.49 -5.40
C VAL A 106 -0.58 18.93 -5.74
N PRO A 107 0.42 18.04 -5.59
CA PRO A 107 1.78 18.30 -6.04
C PRO A 107 1.81 18.73 -7.51
N ALA A 108 2.52 19.82 -7.82
CA ALA A 108 2.48 20.46 -9.14
C ALA A 108 2.77 19.47 -10.29
N HIS A 109 3.69 18.52 -10.08
CA HIS A 109 4.07 17.51 -11.07
C HIS A 109 2.99 16.44 -11.35
N ARG A 110 1.95 16.32 -10.52
CA ARG A 110 0.84 15.34 -10.69
C ARG A 110 -0.49 15.99 -11.05
N ARG A 111 -0.57 17.32 -11.08
CA ARG A 111 -1.84 18.05 -11.27
C ARG A 111 -2.56 17.69 -12.57
N ALA A 112 -1.83 17.62 -13.68
CA ALA A 112 -2.41 17.30 -14.98
C ALA A 112 -3.05 15.91 -14.97
N ASP A 113 -2.34 14.91 -14.43
CA ASP A 113 -2.82 13.53 -14.33
C ASP A 113 -4.06 13.44 -13.45
N VAL A 114 -4.00 14.01 -12.24
CA VAL A 114 -5.11 14.02 -11.28
C VAL A 114 -6.37 14.66 -11.87
N LEU A 115 -6.22 15.79 -12.57
CA LEU A 115 -7.34 16.44 -13.26
C LEU A 115 -7.87 15.60 -14.42
N SER A 116 -7.00 14.92 -15.16
CA SER A 116 -7.40 14.00 -16.23
C SER A 116 -8.20 12.82 -15.67
N TYR A 117 -7.78 12.22 -14.56
CA TYR A 117 -8.53 11.13 -13.92
C TYR A 117 -9.87 11.59 -13.36
N HIS A 118 -9.89 12.77 -12.74
CA HIS A 118 -11.12 13.40 -12.27
C HIS A 118 -12.12 13.61 -13.41
N GLN A 119 -11.65 14.12 -14.56
CA GLN A 119 -12.48 14.31 -15.76
C GLN A 119 -12.91 12.99 -16.41
N ALA A 120 -12.00 12.01 -16.49
CA ALA A 120 -12.27 10.70 -17.09
C ALA A 120 -13.32 9.90 -16.33
N ARG A 121 -13.49 10.17 -15.03
CA ARG A 121 -14.60 9.63 -14.24
C ARG A 121 -15.99 10.11 -14.69
N GLY A 122 -16.07 11.11 -15.59
CA GLY A 122 -17.27 11.50 -16.31
C GLY A 122 -18.39 12.03 -15.40
N ALA A 123 -19.56 12.33 -15.98
CA ALA A 123 -20.67 13.10 -15.38
C ALA A 123 -21.18 12.67 -13.98
N ALA A 124 -20.81 11.49 -13.47
CA ALA A 124 -21.02 11.08 -12.08
C ALA A 124 -20.13 11.85 -11.07
N ALA A 125 -19.07 12.50 -11.57
CA ALA A 125 -18.12 13.33 -10.83
C ALA A 125 -18.43 14.84 -10.93
N ALA A 126 -19.70 15.26 -11.01
CA ALA A 126 -20.10 16.67 -10.86
C ALA A 126 -19.78 17.27 -9.47
N GLY A 127 -18.99 16.57 -8.66
CA GLY A 127 -18.53 16.97 -7.34
C GLY A 127 -17.11 17.52 -7.37
N PRO A 128 -16.61 17.97 -6.21
CA PRO A 128 -15.24 18.48 -6.11
C PRO A 128 -14.20 17.40 -6.44
N LEU A 129 -12.99 17.85 -6.76
CA LEU A 129 -11.81 16.99 -6.74
C LEU A 129 -11.70 16.32 -5.35
N ARG A 130 -11.33 15.05 -5.30
CA ARG A 130 -11.25 14.25 -4.06
C ARG A 130 -9.89 13.59 -3.89
N VAL A 131 -9.58 13.18 -2.67
CA VAL A 131 -8.33 12.45 -2.35
C VAL A 131 -8.18 11.17 -3.19
N VAL A 132 -9.27 10.47 -3.50
CA VAL A 132 -9.27 9.30 -4.41
C VAL A 132 -8.67 9.61 -5.79
N ASP A 133 -8.78 10.86 -6.27
CA ASP A 133 -8.25 11.25 -7.58
C ASP A 133 -6.69 11.27 -7.58
N LEU A 134 -6.06 11.27 -6.40
CA LEU A 134 -4.62 11.09 -6.25
C LEU A 134 -4.16 9.64 -6.49
N LEU A 135 -5.07 8.67 -6.55
CA LEU A 135 -4.77 7.26 -6.76
C LEU A 135 -4.58 6.90 -8.23
N GLU A 136 -4.44 7.88 -9.13
CA GLU A 136 -4.14 7.67 -10.56
C GLU A 136 -5.16 6.74 -11.25
N GLY A 137 -6.43 6.87 -10.90
CA GLY A 137 -7.52 6.03 -11.42
C GLY A 137 -7.68 4.68 -10.71
N ALA A 138 -6.84 4.36 -9.73
CA ALA A 138 -6.95 3.15 -8.93
C ALA A 138 -7.93 3.35 -7.76
N SER A 139 -9.23 3.38 -8.07
CA SER A 139 -10.29 3.68 -7.09
C SER A 139 -10.91 2.45 -6.41
N VAL A 140 -10.60 1.24 -6.87
CA VAL A 140 -11.17 0.01 -6.32
C VAL A 140 -10.23 -0.60 -5.29
N PHE A 141 -10.77 -0.99 -4.14
CA PHE A 141 -10.04 -1.69 -3.08
C PHE A 141 -9.68 -3.13 -3.50
N CYS A 142 -8.42 -3.52 -3.35
CA CYS A 142 -7.94 -4.90 -3.57
C CYS A 142 -7.44 -5.60 -2.30
N GLY A 143 -7.37 -4.88 -1.18
CA GLY A 143 -6.86 -5.40 0.08
C GLY A 143 -5.88 -4.47 0.76
N LEU A 144 -5.43 -4.93 1.91
CA LEU A 144 -4.35 -4.36 2.70
C LEU A 144 -3.21 -5.38 2.75
N GLU A 145 -2.00 -4.90 2.54
CA GLU A 145 -0.77 -5.70 2.58
C GLU A 145 0.17 -5.17 3.67
N MET A 146 0.79 -6.07 4.42
CA MET A 146 1.83 -5.67 5.36
C MET A 146 3.16 -5.54 4.62
N ASP A 147 3.71 -4.34 4.56
CA ASP A 147 5.08 -4.16 4.04
C ASP A 147 5.86 -3.24 4.97
N VAL A 148 6.54 -3.88 5.93
CA VAL A 148 7.38 -3.21 6.92
C VAL A 148 8.58 -2.55 6.25
N ALA A 149 9.16 -3.16 5.20
CA ALA A 149 10.32 -2.60 4.53
C ALA A 149 9.98 -1.30 3.77
N ARG A 150 8.84 -1.24 3.11
CA ARG A 150 8.36 -0.05 2.38
C ARG A 150 7.77 0.99 3.31
N SER A 151 7.06 0.58 4.36
CA SER A 151 6.65 1.46 5.47
C SER A 151 7.86 2.16 6.10
N ASN A 152 8.94 1.42 6.36
CA ASN A 152 10.18 1.95 6.96
C ASN A 152 10.91 2.93 6.02
N ARG A 153 10.93 2.65 4.71
CA ARG A 153 11.53 3.54 3.69
C ARG A 153 10.74 4.81 3.45
N MET A 154 9.41 4.77 3.59
CA MET A 154 8.57 5.95 3.34
C MET A 154 8.63 7.00 4.46
N MET A 155 8.97 6.61 5.70
CA MET A 155 8.76 7.46 6.87
C MET A 155 10.02 7.87 7.64
N GLY A 156 11.19 7.25 7.41
CA GLY A 156 12.48 7.67 7.99
C GLY A 156 12.64 7.54 9.52
N VAL A 157 11.56 7.36 10.29
CA VAL A 157 11.55 7.18 11.75
C VAL A 157 10.70 5.96 12.13
N ILE A 158 11.29 5.06 12.91
CA ILE A 158 10.68 3.85 13.45
C ILE A 158 9.96 4.19 14.76
N ASP A 159 8.64 4.06 14.77
CA ASP A 159 7.79 4.23 15.96
C ASP A 159 6.97 2.95 16.19
N ALA A 160 6.48 2.72 17.41
CA ALA A 160 5.70 1.54 17.84
C ALA A 160 4.51 1.22 16.91
N MET A 161 3.96 2.25 16.24
CA MET A 161 2.89 2.15 15.25
C MET A 161 3.28 1.46 13.92
N GLN A 162 4.57 1.23 13.65
CA GLN A 162 5.00 0.58 12.41
C GLN A 162 4.55 -0.88 12.32
N SER A 163 4.44 -1.57 13.45
CA SER A 163 3.90 -2.94 13.55
C SER A 163 2.42 -3.06 13.17
N LEU A 164 1.72 -1.91 13.09
CA LEU A 164 0.30 -1.78 12.72
C LEU A 164 0.11 -0.99 11.43
N THR A 165 1.16 -0.91 10.59
CA THR A 165 1.10 -0.22 9.30
C THR A 165 0.80 -1.18 8.17
N TRP A 166 -0.25 -0.86 7.43
CA TRP A 166 -0.70 -1.62 6.28
C TRP A 166 -0.67 -0.75 5.03
N ILE A 167 -0.30 -1.33 3.90
CA ILE A 167 -0.33 -0.68 2.59
C ILE A 167 -1.69 -0.96 1.97
N LEU A 168 -2.41 0.11 1.63
CA LEU A 168 -3.59 0.01 0.79
C LEU A 168 -3.17 -0.45 -0.61
N VAL A 169 -3.78 -1.53 -1.08
CA VAL A 169 -3.64 -2.00 -2.46
C VAL A 169 -4.94 -1.72 -3.19
N THR A 170 -4.82 -1.04 -4.34
CA THR A 170 -5.96 -0.72 -5.20
C THR A 170 -5.80 -1.35 -6.57
N GLU A 171 -6.93 -1.57 -7.23
CA GLU A 171 -6.96 -2.09 -8.59
C GLU A 171 -6.45 -0.99 -9.52
N GLU A 172 -5.33 -1.24 -10.18
CA GLU A 172 -4.84 -0.29 -11.17
C GLU A 172 -5.82 -0.22 -12.36
N PRO A 173 -6.10 0.97 -12.90
CA PRO A 173 -6.98 1.08 -14.06
C PRO A 173 -6.37 0.33 -15.24
N ALA A 174 -7.18 -0.41 -16.00
CA ALA A 174 -6.70 -1.21 -17.15
C ALA A 174 -5.87 -0.41 -18.18
N ALA A 175 -6.06 0.91 -18.25
CA ALA A 175 -5.28 1.83 -19.08
C ALA A 175 -3.82 2.01 -18.60
N SER A 176 -3.46 1.63 -17.36
CA SER A 176 -2.10 1.71 -16.81
C SER A 176 -1.22 0.50 -17.19
N ALA A 177 -1.75 -0.56 -17.83
CA ALA A 177 -0.96 -1.74 -18.16
C ALA A 177 0.30 -1.40 -19.00
N PHE A 178 0.20 -0.37 -19.85
CA PHE A 178 1.33 0.15 -20.62
C PHE A 178 2.35 0.92 -19.74
N ALA A 179 1.86 1.70 -18.76
CA ALA A 179 2.70 2.37 -17.77
C ALA A 179 3.37 1.37 -16.81
N GLN A 180 2.70 0.25 -16.48
CA GLN A 180 3.29 -0.88 -15.76
C GLN A 180 4.34 -1.60 -16.60
N GLN A 181 4.12 -1.79 -17.91
CA GLN A 181 5.12 -2.39 -18.78
C GLN A 181 6.37 -1.50 -18.88
N GLN A 182 6.19 -0.18 -18.98
CA GLN A 182 7.31 0.77 -18.91
C GLN A 182 7.99 0.81 -17.53
N ARG A 183 7.25 0.84 -16.41
CA ARG A 183 7.84 0.77 -15.06
C ARG A 183 8.58 -0.55 -14.83
N ARG A 184 8.01 -1.69 -15.23
CA ARG A 184 8.68 -3.01 -15.15
C ARG A 184 9.95 -3.04 -16.00
N GLN A 185 9.93 -2.46 -17.21
CA GLN A 185 11.11 -2.34 -18.06
C GLN A 185 12.19 -1.41 -17.45
N LEU A 186 11.79 -0.30 -16.83
CA LEU A 186 12.72 0.61 -16.14
C LEU A 186 13.35 -0.05 -14.90
N HIS A 187 12.56 -0.79 -14.11
CA HIS A 187 13.07 -1.55 -12.97
C HIS A 187 14.04 -2.66 -13.40
N HIS A 188 13.78 -3.35 -14.52
CA HIS A 188 14.69 -4.37 -15.04
C HIS A 188 16.02 -3.76 -15.53
N LYS A 189 15.98 -2.57 -16.16
CA LYS A 189 17.18 -1.84 -16.59
C LYS A 189 18.03 -1.36 -15.40
N HIS A 190 17.40 -0.87 -14.33
CA HIS A 190 18.12 -0.47 -13.11
C HIS A 190 18.79 -1.67 -12.41
N PHE A 191 18.12 -2.83 -12.40
CA PHE A 191 18.70 -4.05 -11.83
C PHE A 191 19.88 -4.57 -12.67
N ALA A 192 19.75 -4.55 -14.00
CA ALA A 192 20.84 -4.90 -14.91
C ALA A 192 22.05 -3.95 -14.77
N ALA A 193 21.82 -2.65 -14.59
CA ALA A 193 22.87 -1.65 -14.38
C ALA A 193 23.61 -1.85 -13.04
N LEU A 194 22.91 -2.22 -11.97
CA LEU A 194 23.52 -2.55 -10.68
C LEU A 194 24.32 -3.86 -10.73
N THR A 195 23.95 -4.79 -11.60
CA THR A 195 24.66 -6.07 -11.78
C THR A 195 25.96 -5.90 -12.58
N GLN A 196 26.05 -4.89 -13.45
CA GLN A 196 27.27 -4.58 -14.23
C GLN A 196 28.31 -3.75 -13.46
N GLN A 197 28.01 -3.26 -12.25
CA GLN A 197 28.98 -2.52 -11.43
C GLN A 197 29.74 -3.39 -10.41
N GLN A 198 29.79 -4.72 -10.57
CA GLN A 198 30.73 -5.55 -9.82
C GLN A 198 32.12 -5.45 -10.47
N PRO A 199 33.12 -4.78 -9.87
CA PRO A 199 34.46 -4.72 -10.43
C PRO A 199 35.09 -6.12 -10.36
N MET A 200 35.59 -6.58 -11.52
CA MET A 200 36.56 -7.67 -11.62
C MET A 200 37.76 -7.37 -10.72
N LEU A 201 37.76 -7.92 -9.52
CA LEU A 201 38.97 -7.99 -8.69
C LEU A 201 39.17 -9.41 -8.21
N LEU A 202 40.17 -10.03 -8.85
CA LEU A 202 41.22 -10.90 -8.32
C LEU A 202 41.40 -12.18 -9.14
N GLN A 203 42.24 -12.07 -10.17
CA GLN A 203 43.01 -13.21 -10.67
C GLN A 203 43.95 -13.68 -9.54
N PRO A 204 43.93 -14.97 -9.17
CA PRO A 204 44.95 -15.52 -8.28
C PRO A 204 46.23 -15.78 -9.09
N GLN A 205 47.30 -15.04 -8.81
CA GLN A 205 48.63 -15.44 -9.24
C GLN A 205 49.09 -16.64 -8.40
N LEU A 206 49.33 -17.76 -9.08
CA LEU A 206 49.97 -18.95 -8.52
C LEU A 206 51.48 -18.69 -8.36
N PRO A 207 52.10 -19.02 -7.21
CA PRO A 207 53.54 -19.04 -7.10
C PRO A 207 54.11 -20.28 -7.79
N ALA A 208 55.12 -20.07 -8.62
CA ALA A 208 55.90 -21.13 -9.25
C ALA A 208 56.83 -21.78 -8.22
N TRP A 209 56.58 -23.06 -7.92
CA TRP A 209 57.54 -24.01 -7.36
C TRP A 209 57.27 -25.38 -7.99
#